data_AF-A0A3B6GYT3-F1
#
_entry.id   AF-A0A3B6GYT3-F1
#
_cell.length_a   1.000
_cell.length_b   1.000
_cell.length_c   1.000
_cell.angle_alpha   90.00
_cell.angle_beta   90.00
_cell.angle_gamma   90.00
#
_symmetry.space_group_name_H-M   'P 1'
#
loop_
_entity.id
_entity.type
_entity.pdbx_description
1 polymer ?
#
loop_
_entity_poly.entity_id
_entity_poly.type
_entity_poly.pdbx_seq_one_letter_code
_entity_poly.pdbx_strand_id
1 'polypeptide(L)'
;MLTLHTVRTSLPWPRRSSPRRHALHLSRRKFSICKSSSEDAGSDAPLPHGGDQRQQEVLAKIAMLQTQKVRITNFLDERSAYLTKFTKDADTEFDMIGQNAMKELDQIGDQIMERLDSKMQSYEETAEMQRQEIEMNERVLEDFEDWIEEEKNEGMFFKSLGKVKKPQNNEEIKVMARIEAQKVTEITKENAGSKARMNIYLALMAILSLTIANAVFATPEVEWRKVAALGLIFIGLVAQVIYEQDISPPAADKNEKREE
;
A
#
# COMPACT_ATOMS: atom_id res chain seq x y z
N MET A 1 21.69 18.56 7.11
CA MET A 1 22.64 17.58 7.68
C MET A 1 22.35 17.43 9.16
N LEU A 2 21.63 16.38 9.55
CA LEU A 2 21.45 15.97 10.94
C LEU A 2 21.64 14.46 10.99
N THR A 3 22.68 14.06 11.70
CA THR A 3 23.19 12.69 11.88
C THR A 3 22.30 11.93 12.86
N LEU A 4 21.70 10.82 12.41
CA LEU A 4 20.97 9.90 13.28
C LEU A 4 21.95 8.92 13.94
N HIS A 5 22.09 9.02 15.27
CA HIS A 5 22.76 8.01 16.07
C HIS A 5 21.83 6.83 16.33
N THR A 6 22.23 5.63 15.90
CA THR A 6 21.57 4.36 16.23
C THR A 6 21.97 3.92 17.64
N VAL A 7 21.01 3.93 18.57
CA VAL A 7 21.20 3.37 19.92
C VAL A 7 20.81 1.89 19.88
N ARG A 8 21.81 1.02 19.98
CA ARG A 8 21.68 -0.43 20.13
C ARG A 8 21.33 -0.75 21.59
N THR A 9 20.07 -1.06 21.89
CA THR A 9 19.64 -1.54 23.20
C THR A 9 19.55 -3.07 23.21
N SER A 10 20.57 -3.73 23.75
CA SER A 10 20.47 -5.14 24.14
C SER A 10 19.89 -5.22 25.55
N LEU A 11 18.62 -5.61 25.67
CA LEU A 11 17.97 -5.95 26.94
C LEU A 11 18.22 -7.43 27.27
N PRO A 12 18.78 -7.77 28.45
CA PRO A 12 18.77 -9.16 28.91
C PRO A 12 17.39 -9.50 29.49
N TRP A 13 16.85 -10.66 29.10
CA TRP A 13 15.64 -11.25 29.66
C TRP A 13 15.76 -11.48 31.18
N PRO A 14 14.77 -11.07 32.00
CA PRO A 14 14.73 -11.50 33.40
C PRO A 14 14.17 -12.93 33.49
N ARG A 15 14.98 -13.84 34.02
CA ARG A 15 14.55 -15.17 34.46
C ARG A 15 13.37 -15.03 35.44
N ARG A 16 12.21 -15.60 35.08
CA ARG A 16 11.11 -15.88 35.99
C ARG A 16 11.61 -16.77 37.13
N SER A 17 11.61 -16.26 38.35
CA SER A 17 11.63 -17.08 39.56
C SER A 17 10.29 -16.90 40.27
N SER A 18 9.61 -18.02 40.53
CA SER A 18 8.33 -18.07 41.24
C SER A 18 8.50 -17.67 42.71
N PRO A 19 7.59 -16.91 43.32
CA PRO A 19 7.64 -16.68 44.75
C PRO A 19 7.14 -17.91 45.51
N ARG A 20 8.05 -18.59 46.22
CA ARG A 20 7.70 -19.54 47.28
C ARG A 20 6.97 -18.77 48.39
N ARG A 21 5.71 -19.11 48.61
CA ARG A 21 4.93 -18.65 49.77
C ARG A 21 5.54 -19.26 51.03
N HIS A 22 6.27 -18.46 51.81
CA HIS A 22 6.55 -18.79 53.20
C HIS A 22 5.51 -18.10 54.08
N ALA A 23 4.56 -18.90 54.57
CA ALA A 23 3.65 -18.49 55.63
C ALA A 23 4.48 -18.28 56.91
N LEU A 24 4.61 -17.02 57.34
CA LEU A 24 5.20 -16.69 58.63
C LEU A 24 4.12 -16.84 59.71
N HIS A 25 4.29 -17.87 60.53
CA HIS A 25 3.52 -18.12 61.74
C HIS A 25 3.87 -17.05 62.79
N LEU A 26 3.00 -16.06 62.98
CA LEU A 26 3.16 -15.04 64.04
C LEU A 26 2.88 -15.68 65.41
N SER A 27 3.91 -16.15 66.11
CA SER A 27 3.78 -16.54 67.51
C SER A 27 3.65 -15.30 68.40
N ARG A 28 2.45 -15.08 68.95
CA ARG A 28 2.13 -14.03 69.91
C ARG A 28 2.85 -14.29 71.25
N ARG A 29 4.06 -13.74 71.44
CA ARG A 29 4.71 -13.70 72.75
C ARG A 29 4.02 -12.65 73.63
N LYS A 30 3.35 -13.10 74.69
CA LYS A 30 2.87 -12.25 75.79
C LYS A 30 4.07 -11.90 76.67
N PHE A 31 4.37 -10.61 76.83
CA PHE A 31 5.31 -10.12 77.84
C PHE A 31 4.58 -10.02 79.18
N SER A 32 5.07 -10.76 80.18
CA SER A 32 4.63 -10.63 81.58
C SER A 32 5.34 -9.45 82.23
N ILE A 33 4.58 -8.53 82.79
CA ILE A 33 5.08 -7.39 83.57
C ILE A 33 5.49 -7.93 84.96
N CYS A 34 6.77 -7.81 85.29
CA CYS A 34 7.27 -8.04 86.65
C CYS A 34 6.77 -6.92 87.57
N LYS A 35 6.05 -7.31 88.62
CA LYS A 35 5.61 -6.45 89.73
C LYS A 35 6.70 -6.47 90.79
N SER A 36 7.46 -5.38 90.92
CA SER A 36 8.41 -5.18 92.01
C SER A 36 7.71 -4.57 93.22
N SER A 37 7.61 -5.33 94.30
CA SER A 37 7.30 -4.81 95.63
C SER A 37 8.59 -4.72 96.45
N SER A 38 8.89 -3.55 96.99
CA SER A 38 9.76 -3.42 98.17
C SER A 38 9.54 -2.06 98.83
N GLU A 39 8.81 -2.13 99.93
CA GLU A 39 8.97 -1.44 101.22
C GLU A 39 9.55 -0.02 101.33
N ASP A 40 8.86 0.75 102.17
CA ASP A 40 9.14 2.11 102.61
C ASP A 40 10.55 2.32 103.19
N ALA A 41 11.26 3.32 102.67
CA ALA A 41 12.23 4.09 103.43
C ALA A 41 12.26 5.52 102.87
N GLY A 42 11.82 6.47 103.70
CA GLY A 42 11.74 7.88 103.35
C GLY A 42 13.10 8.48 103.00
N SER A 43 13.13 9.31 101.96
CA SER A 43 14.15 10.32 101.75
C SER A 43 13.58 11.40 100.84
N ASP A 44 13.35 12.57 101.42
CA ASP A 44 13.10 13.82 100.70
C ASP A 44 14.31 14.13 99.81
N ALA A 45 14.16 13.94 98.50
CA ALA A 45 15.08 14.44 97.49
C ALA A 45 14.31 14.86 96.22
N PRO A 46 14.66 15.98 95.56
CA PRO A 46 13.86 16.53 94.48
C PRO A 46 13.95 15.66 93.23
N LEU A 47 12.79 15.41 92.58
CA LEU A 47 12.70 14.71 91.31
C LEU A 47 13.68 15.31 90.27
N PRO A 48 14.59 14.51 89.67
CA PRO A 48 15.35 14.97 88.53
C PRO A 48 14.40 15.02 87.31
N HIS A 49 14.02 16.23 86.92
CA HIS A 49 13.54 16.54 85.58
C HIS A 49 14.68 16.28 84.58
N GLY A 50 14.78 15.06 84.08
CA GLY A 50 15.79 14.69 83.08
C GLY A 50 15.68 13.23 82.69
N GLY A 51 14.97 12.94 81.59
CA GLY A 51 14.95 11.59 81.03
C GLY A 51 16.34 11.16 80.55
N ASP A 52 16.68 9.89 80.73
CA ASP A 52 17.96 9.31 80.30
C ASP A 52 18.22 9.59 78.81
N GLN A 53 19.33 10.28 78.52
CA GLN A 53 19.73 10.70 77.17
C GLN A 53 19.78 9.51 76.19
N ARG A 54 20.18 8.32 76.67
CA ARG A 54 20.21 7.10 75.84
C ARG A 54 18.81 6.64 75.44
N GLN A 55 17.84 6.77 76.34
CA GLN A 55 16.44 6.41 76.04
C GLN A 55 15.82 7.39 75.04
N GLN A 56 16.14 8.68 75.14
CA GLN A 56 15.69 9.70 74.20
C GLN A 56 16.25 9.47 72.78
N GLU A 57 17.53 9.09 72.65
CA GLU A 57 18.14 8.74 71.36
C GLU A 57 17.50 7.51 70.71
N VAL A 58 17.19 6.48 71.52
CA VAL A 58 16.50 5.27 71.02
C VAL A 58 15.09 5.62 70.55
N LEU A 59 14.35 6.43 71.31
CA LEU A 59 13.02 6.90 70.91
C LEU A 59 13.06 7.73 69.62
N ALA A 60 14.05 8.62 69.48
CA ALA A 60 14.25 9.41 68.27
C ALA A 60 14.51 8.52 67.04
N LYS A 61 15.35 7.47 67.17
CA LYS A 61 15.60 6.50 66.10
C LYS A 61 14.35 5.71 65.72
N ILE A 62 13.54 5.30 66.71
CA ILE A 62 12.26 4.62 66.46
C ILE A 62 11.31 5.53 65.69
N ALA A 63 11.17 6.79 66.11
CA ALA A 63 10.31 7.77 65.44
C ALA A 63 10.79 8.04 64.00
N MET A 64 12.10 8.14 63.78
CA MET A 64 12.68 8.30 62.45
C MET A 64 12.39 7.08 61.56
N LEU A 65 12.57 5.86 62.06
CA LEU A 65 12.27 4.63 61.33
C LEU A 65 10.79 4.49 61.01
N GLN A 66 9.91 4.85 61.94
CA GLN A 66 8.46 4.87 61.70
C GLN A 66 8.09 5.88 60.61
N THR A 67 8.71 7.07 60.62
CA THR A 67 8.50 8.09 59.59
C THR A 67 8.96 7.61 58.21
N GLN A 68 10.15 6.99 58.14
CA GLN A 68 10.67 6.42 56.89
C GLN A 68 9.78 5.28 56.37
N LYS A 69 9.27 4.43 57.27
CA LYS A 69 8.31 3.37 56.92
C LYS A 69 7.05 3.96 56.27
N VAL A 70 6.43 4.96 56.90
CA VAL A 70 5.22 5.61 56.34
C VAL A 70 5.52 6.22 54.97
N ARG A 71 6.66 6.89 54.81
CA ARG A 71 7.06 7.48 53.52
C ARG A 71 7.21 6.43 52.42
N ILE A 72 7.88 5.32 52.71
CA ILE A 72 8.09 4.24 51.73
C ILE A 72 6.76 3.56 51.39
N THR A 73 5.90 3.31 52.39
CA THR A 73 4.58 2.74 52.16
C THR A 73 3.74 3.65 51.27
N ASN A 74 3.68 4.95 51.56
CA ASN A 74 2.94 5.89 50.73
C ASN A 74 3.46 5.94 49.29
N PHE A 75 4.79 5.98 49.09
CA PHE A 75 5.37 5.93 47.74
C PHE A 75 5.03 4.63 47.00
N LEU A 76 5.03 3.49 47.70
CA LEU A 76 4.66 2.21 47.12
C LEU A 76 3.17 2.19 46.71
N ASP A 77 2.30 2.71 47.56
CA ASP A 77 0.87 2.80 47.30
C ASP A 77 0.58 3.71 46.10
N GLU A 78 1.21 4.89 46.02
CA GLU A 78 1.11 5.81 44.88
C GLU A 78 1.56 5.15 43.56
N ARG A 79 2.70 4.44 43.58
CA ARG A 79 3.20 3.74 42.39
C ARG A 79 2.33 2.56 41.99
N SER A 80 1.76 1.85 42.96
CA SER A 80 0.82 0.75 42.69
C SER A 80 -0.47 1.26 42.06
N ALA A 81 -0.99 2.38 42.55
CA ALA A 81 -2.17 3.04 41.98
C ALA A 81 -1.89 3.56 40.56
N TYR A 82 -0.73 4.18 40.35
CA TYR A 82 -0.30 4.62 39.01
C TYR A 82 -0.21 3.46 38.02
N LEU A 83 0.45 2.37 38.40
CA LEU A 83 0.57 1.18 37.55
C LEU A 83 -0.80 0.57 37.25
N THR A 84 -1.69 0.52 38.24
CA THR A 84 -3.06 0.04 38.04
C THR A 84 -3.83 0.92 37.05
N LYS A 85 -3.68 2.24 37.15
CA LYS A 85 -4.28 3.18 36.19
C LYS A 85 -3.70 2.96 34.80
N PHE A 86 -2.38 2.84 34.68
CA PHE A 86 -1.68 2.60 33.42
C PHE A 86 -2.14 1.31 32.74
N THR A 87 -2.28 0.21 33.48
CA THR A 87 -2.80 -1.05 32.92
C THR A 87 -4.22 -0.90 32.41
N LYS A 88 -5.11 -0.25 33.18
CA LYS A 88 -6.49 -0.02 32.73
C LYS A 88 -6.57 0.86 31.49
N ASP A 89 -5.77 1.92 31.45
CA ASP A 89 -5.69 2.83 30.31
C ASP A 89 -5.22 2.10 29.06
N ALA A 90 -4.13 1.32 29.18
CA ALA A 90 -3.63 0.48 28.11
C ALA A 90 -4.67 -0.55 27.63
N ASP A 91 -5.36 -1.24 28.53
CA ASP A 91 -6.43 -2.18 28.16
C ASP A 91 -7.54 -1.46 27.38
N THR A 92 -7.96 -0.26 27.81
CA THR A 92 -8.98 0.52 27.09
C THR A 92 -8.51 1.02 25.73
N GLU A 93 -7.24 1.44 25.61
CA GLU A 93 -6.67 1.86 24.32
C GLU A 93 -6.55 0.67 23.36
N PHE A 94 -6.13 -0.50 23.84
CA PHE A 94 -6.05 -1.72 23.02
C PHE A 94 -7.44 -2.16 22.54
N ASP A 95 -8.45 -2.14 23.41
CA ASP A 95 -9.82 -2.46 23.03
C ASP A 95 -10.36 -1.46 22.00
N MET A 96 -10.07 -0.17 22.16
CA MET A 96 -10.46 0.88 21.23
C MET A 96 -9.81 0.70 19.85
N ILE A 97 -8.50 0.44 19.82
CA ILE A 97 -7.76 0.17 18.58
C ILE A 97 -8.31 -1.08 17.90
N GLY A 98 -8.54 -2.15 18.67
CA GLY A 98 -9.09 -3.40 18.15
C GLY A 98 -10.47 -3.20 17.53
N GLN A 99 -11.38 -2.53 18.23
CA GLN A 99 -12.72 -2.25 17.72
C GLN A 99 -12.70 -1.33 16.50
N ASN A 100 -11.87 -0.29 16.50
CA ASN A 100 -11.77 0.62 15.36
C ASN A 100 -11.20 -0.08 14.12
N ALA A 101 -10.17 -0.90 14.29
CA ALA A 101 -9.59 -1.69 13.19
C ALA A 101 -10.60 -2.68 12.60
N MET A 102 -11.38 -3.38 13.44
CA MET A 102 -12.45 -4.27 12.95
C MET A 102 -13.52 -3.49 12.20
N LYS A 103 -13.94 -2.34 12.73
CA LYS A 103 -14.95 -1.49 12.08
C LYS A 103 -14.48 -0.96 10.72
N GLU A 104 -13.22 -0.51 10.62
CA GLU A 104 -12.64 -0.08 9.33
C GLU A 104 -12.55 -1.23 8.34
N LEU A 105 -12.17 -2.42 8.81
CA LEU A 105 -12.11 -3.63 7.98
C LEU A 105 -13.50 -4.01 7.43
N ASP A 106 -14.53 -4.01 8.28
CA ASP A 106 -15.90 -4.32 7.87
C ASP A 106 -16.41 -3.29 6.84
N GLN A 107 -16.17 -2.00 7.05
CA GLN A 107 -16.55 -0.95 6.11
C GLN A 107 -15.86 -1.09 4.74
N ILE A 108 -14.56 -1.44 4.75
CA ILE A 108 -13.83 -1.71 3.51
C ILE A 108 -14.38 -2.97 2.84
N GLY A 109 -14.70 -4.00 3.61
CA GLY A 109 -15.32 -5.23 3.13
C GLY A 109 -16.65 -4.96 2.42
N ASP A 110 -17.54 -4.19 3.05
CA ASP A 110 -18.83 -3.79 2.48
C ASP A 110 -18.64 -2.99 1.18
N GLN A 111 -17.72 -2.04 1.15
CA GLN A 111 -17.42 -1.25 -0.05
C GLN A 111 -16.88 -2.12 -1.20
N ILE A 112 -16.02 -3.09 -0.90
CA ILE A 112 -15.49 -4.00 -1.92
C ILE A 112 -16.61 -4.89 -2.47
N MET A 113 -17.49 -5.40 -1.60
CA MET A 113 -18.62 -6.23 -2.02
C MET A 113 -19.57 -5.44 -2.91
N GLU A 114 -19.93 -4.22 -2.52
CA GLU A 114 -20.80 -3.34 -3.31
C GLU A 114 -20.20 -3.06 -4.71
N ARG A 115 -18.90 -2.78 -4.78
CA ARG A 115 -18.21 -2.59 -6.08
C ARG A 115 -18.17 -3.86 -6.92
N LEU A 116 -18.01 -5.01 -6.28
CA LEU A 116 -18.00 -6.29 -6.96
C LEU A 116 -19.39 -6.62 -7.52
N ASP A 117 -20.44 -6.44 -6.74
CA ASP A 117 -21.84 -6.65 -7.15
C ASP A 117 -22.22 -5.69 -8.29
N SER A 118 -21.89 -4.39 -8.17
CA SER A 118 -22.11 -3.42 -9.24
C SER A 118 -21.39 -3.81 -10.54
N LYS A 119 -20.15 -4.28 -10.43
CA LYS A 119 -19.37 -4.71 -11.59
C LYS A 119 -19.92 -6.01 -12.18
N MET A 120 -20.35 -6.96 -11.34
CA MET A 120 -20.99 -8.21 -11.78
C MET A 120 -22.28 -7.93 -12.54
N GLN A 121 -23.13 -7.04 -12.03
CA GLN A 121 -24.34 -6.61 -12.72
C GLN A 121 -24.02 -5.99 -14.08
N SER A 122 -22.99 -5.13 -14.17
CA SER A 122 -22.59 -4.55 -15.46
C SER A 122 -22.14 -5.61 -16.48
N TYR A 123 -21.52 -6.71 -16.02
CA TYR A 123 -21.15 -7.81 -16.89
C TYR A 123 -22.35 -8.63 -17.33
N GLU A 124 -23.33 -8.83 -16.45
CA GLU A 124 -24.57 -9.52 -16.79
C GLU A 124 -25.37 -8.73 -17.83
N GLU A 125 -25.55 -7.42 -17.62
CA GLU A 125 -26.19 -6.52 -18.59
C GLU A 125 -25.43 -6.48 -19.93
N THR A 126 -24.09 -6.45 -19.89
CA THR A 126 -23.27 -6.48 -21.12
C THR A 126 -23.40 -7.83 -21.85
N ALA A 127 -23.41 -8.94 -21.13
CA ALA A 127 -23.54 -10.27 -21.72
C ALA A 127 -24.93 -10.49 -22.34
N GLU A 128 -25.98 -9.99 -21.68
CA GLU A 128 -27.34 -10.00 -22.23
C GLU A 128 -27.45 -9.14 -23.49
N MET A 129 -26.87 -7.93 -23.49
CA MET A 129 -26.83 -7.06 -24.65
C MET A 129 -26.09 -7.73 -25.82
N GLN A 130 -24.93 -8.34 -25.57
CA GLN A 130 -24.18 -9.08 -26.59
C GLN A 130 -24.95 -10.27 -27.15
N ARG A 131 -25.70 -11.00 -26.32
CA ARG A 131 -26.58 -12.09 -26.80
C ARG A 131 -27.68 -11.56 -27.72
N GLN A 132 -28.32 -10.46 -27.36
CA GLN A 132 -29.35 -9.83 -28.20
C GLN A 132 -28.75 -9.31 -29.52
N GLU A 133 -27.57 -8.71 -29.49
CA GLU A 133 -26.88 -8.25 -30.69
C GLU A 133 -26.53 -9.42 -31.63
N ILE A 134 -26.04 -10.54 -31.10
CA ILE A 134 -25.79 -11.75 -31.87
C ILE A 134 -27.09 -12.30 -32.47
N GLU A 135 -28.19 -12.35 -31.71
CA GLU A 135 -29.49 -12.81 -32.21
C GLU A 135 -30.01 -11.93 -33.36
N MET A 136 -29.87 -10.60 -33.24
CA MET A 136 -30.26 -9.68 -34.31
C MET A 136 -29.35 -9.80 -35.54
N ASN A 137 -28.04 -9.96 -35.35
CA ASN A 137 -27.10 -10.18 -36.45
C ASN A 137 -27.38 -11.50 -37.17
N GLU A 138 -27.77 -12.56 -36.45
CA GLU A 138 -28.14 -13.85 -37.04
C GLU A 138 -29.39 -13.71 -37.93
N ARG A 139 -30.42 -12.97 -37.48
CA ARG A 139 -31.60 -12.68 -38.30
C ARG A 139 -31.26 -11.89 -39.56
N VAL A 140 -30.40 -10.88 -39.44
CA VAL A 140 -29.94 -10.11 -40.60
C VAL A 140 -29.18 -11.01 -41.58
N LEU A 141 -28.38 -11.96 -41.08
CA LEU A 141 -27.66 -12.91 -41.90
C LEU A 141 -28.61 -13.88 -42.62
N GLU A 142 -29.66 -14.36 -41.95
CA GLU A 142 -30.72 -15.19 -42.52
C GLU A 142 -31.44 -14.45 -43.66
N ASP A 143 -31.86 -13.19 -43.43
CA ASP A 143 -32.47 -12.34 -44.46
C ASP A 143 -31.54 -12.12 -45.67
N PHE A 144 -30.23 -11.98 -45.43
CA PHE A 144 -29.24 -11.86 -46.51
C PHE A 144 -29.07 -13.16 -47.30
N GLU A 145 -29.08 -14.31 -46.64
CA GLU A 145 -28.96 -15.62 -47.28
C GLU A 145 -30.18 -15.92 -48.15
N ASP A 146 -31.39 -15.64 -47.65
CA ASP A 146 -32.63 -15.73 -48.40
C ASP A 146 -32.62 -14.80 -49.63
N TRP A 147 -32.16 -13.55 -49.47
CA TRP A 147 -32.05 -12.60 -50.57
C TRP A 147 -31.08 -13.07 -51.66
N ILE A 148 -29.93 -13.64 -51.29
CA ILE A 148 -28.96 -14.21 -52.24
C ILE A 148 -29.55 -15.45 -52.94
N GLU A 149 -30.25 -16.31 -52.21
CA GLU A 149 -30.90 -17.49 -52.78
C GLU A 149 -31.96 -17.08 -53.80
N GLU A 150 -32.76 -16.05 -53.51
CA GLU A 150 -33.74 -15.48 -54.43
C GLU A 150 -33.06 -14.85 -55.67
N GLU A 151 -32.05 -13.98 -55.51
CA GLU A 151 -31.30 -13.40 -56.64
C GLU A 151 -30.59 -14.46 -57.52
N LYS A 152 -30.08 -15.53 -56.89
CA LYS A 152 -29.47 -16.68 -57.58
C LYS A 152 -30.52 -17.44 -58.39
N ASN A 153 -31.70 -17.69 -57.83
CA ASN A 153 -32.80 -18.38 -58.51
C ASN A 153 -33.38 -17.53 -59.66
N GLU A 154 -33.38 -16.21 -59.52
CA GLU A 154 -33.83 -15.28 -60.56
C GLU A 154 -32.82 -15.09 -61.71
N GLY A 155 -31.60 -15.63 -61.59
CA GLY A 155 -30.57 -15.57 -62.64
C GLY A 155 -30.15 -14.15 -63.01
N MET A 156 -30.34 -13.19 -62.09
CA MET A 156 -30.04 -11.77 -62.31
C MET A 156 -28.58 -11.42 -61.99
N PHE A 157 -27.91 -12.22 -61.14
CA PHE A 157 -26.51 -12.04 -60.74
C PHE A 157 -25.53 -11.96 -61.92
N PHE A 158 -25.79 -12.71 -63.00
CA PHE A 158 -24.93 -12.72 -64.20
C PHE A 158 -25.35 -11.71 -65.27
N LYS A 159 -26.61 -11.23 -65.26
CA LYS A 159 -27.10 -10.22 -66.21
C LYS A 159 -26.52 -8.83 -65.92
N SER A 160 -26.18 -8.54 -64.68
CA SER A 160 -25.49 -7.31 -64.25
C SER A 160 -23.98 -7.37 -64.56
N LEU A 161 -23.33 -8.53 -64.41
CA LEU A 161 -21.89 -8.70 -64.74
C LEU A 161 -21.61 -8.70 -66.25
N GLY A 162 -22.54 -9.18 -67.08
CA GLY A 162 -22.42 -9.15 -68.55
C GLY A 162 -22.66 -7.77 -69.19
N LYS A 163 -23.11 -6.77 -68.43
CA LYS A 163 -23.38 -5.41 -68.89
C LYS A 163 -22.27 -4.41 -68.54
N VAL A 164 -21.03 -4.87 -68.40
CA VAL A 164 -19.89 -3.97 -68.48
C VAL A 164 -19.81 -3.47 -69.92
N LYS A 165 -20.29 -2.25 -70.17
CA LYS A 165 -19.95 -1.49 -71.38
C LYS A 165 -18.43 -1.54 -71.52
N LYS A 166 -17.93 -2.05 -72.65
CA LYS A 166 -16.51 -1.95 -73.01
C LYS A 166 -16.05 -0.52 -72.72
N PRO A 167 -15.05 -0.31 -71.85
CA PRO A 167 -14.62 1.03 -71.54
C PRO A 167 -13.95 1.58 -72.79
N GLN A 168 -14.60 2.54 -73.43
CA GLN A 168 -13.95 3.43 -74.38
C GLN A 168 -13.03 4.32 -73.52
N ASN A 169 -11.73 4.25 -73.77
CA ASN A 169 -10.64 5.05 -73.17
C ASN A 169 -9.88 4.37 -72.02
N ASN A 170 -8.78 3.71 -72.39
CA ASN A 170 -7.80 3.10 -71.48
C ASN A 170 -7.10 4.12 -70.54
N GLU A 171 -7.08 5.40 -70.90
CA GLU A 171 -6.43 6.45 -70.10
C GLU A 171 -7.27 6.86 -68.88
N GLU A 172 -8.60 6.92 -68.99
CA GLU A 172 -9.47 7.28 -67.86
C GLU A 172 -9.49 6.19 -66.79
N ILE A 173 -9.44 4.91 -67.18
CA ILE A 173 -9.33 3.78 -66.25
C ILE A 173 -7.98 3.79 -65.54
N LYS A 174 -6.89 4.13 -66.24
CA LYS A 174 -5.56 4.21 -65.63
C LYS A 174 -5.45 5.39 -64.67
N VAL A 175 -6.12 6.50 -64.98
CA VAL A 175 -6.23 7.66 -64.08
C VAL A 175 -7.11 7.32 -62.87
N MET A 176 -8.28 6.70 -63.06
CA MET A 176 -9.13 6.25 -61.94
C MET A 176 -8.44 5.20 -61.08
N ALA A 177 -7.73 4.23 -61.67
CA ALA A 177 -6.95 3.24 -60.92
C ALA A 177 -5.79 3.87 -60.15
N ARG A 178 -5.17 4.95 -60.67
CA ARG A 178 -4.16 5.74 -59.93
C ARG A 178 -4.78 6.58 -58.82
N ILE A 179 -5.99 7.11 -59.01
CA ILE A 179 -6.76 7.85 -58.01
C ILE A 179 -7.22 6.90 -56.90
N GLU A 180 -7.70 5.71 -57.24
CA GLU A 180 -8.08 4.66 -56.29
C GLU A 180 -6.86 4.10 -55.55
N ALA A 181 -5.74 3.88 -56.24
CA ALA A 181 -4.48 3.54 -55.59
C ALA A 181 -4.00 4.66 -54.66
N GLN A 182 -4.14 5.94 -55.04
CA GLN A 182 -3.86 7.07 -54.16
C GLN A 182 -4.78 7.10 -52.95
N LYS A 183 -6.08 6.86 -53.13
CA LYS A 183 -7.07 6.80 -52.06
C LYS A 183 -6.79 5.64 -51.10
N VAL A 184 -6.35 4.48 -51.60
CA VAL A 184 -5.89 3.36 -50.77
C VAL A 184 -4.58 3.71 -50.06
N THR A 185 -3.65 4.42 -50.69
CA THR A 185 -2.43 4.90 -49.99
C THR A 185 -2.73 5.97 -48.93
N GLU A 186 -3.73 6.82 -49.14
CA GLU A 186 -4.19 7.81 -48.16
C GLU A 186 -4.91 7.12 -47.00
N ILE A 187 -5.78 6.15 -47.25
CA ILE A 187 -6.41 5.32 -46.21
C ILE A 187 -5.36 4.48 -45.48
N THR A 188 -4.31 4.01 -46.14
CA THR A 188 -3.19 3.31 -45.49
C THR A 188 -2.34 4.27 -44.65
N LYS A 189 -2.22 5.53 -45.07
CA LYS A 189 -1.54 6.62 -44.33
C LYS A 189 -2.37 7.12 -43.15
N GLU A 190 -3.70 7.04 -43.22
CA GLU A 190 -4.65 7.34 -42.14
C GLU A 190 -4.82 6.17 -41.15
N ASN A 191 -4.82 4.92 -41.63
CA ASN A 191 -4.87 3.70 -40.80
C ASN A 191 -3.50 3.26 -40.25
N ALA A 192 -2.40 3.82 -40.74
CA ALA A 192 -1.14 3.76 -40.05
C ALA A 192 -1.22 4.71 -38.85
N GLY A 193 -1.63 4.18 -37.69
CA GLY A 193 -1.56 4.83 -36.38
C GLY A 193 -0.12 5.17 -35.93
N SER A 194 0.74 5.59 -36.86
CA SER A 194 2.15 5.95 -36.71
C SER A 194 2.33 7.08 -35.72
N LYS A 195 1.51 8.14 -35.75
CA LYS A 195 1.64 9.25 -34.79
C LYS A 195 1.21 8.87 -33.37
N ALA A 196 0.14 8.11 -33.20
CA ALA A 196 -0.33 7.72 -31.87
C ALA A 196 0.62 6.71 -31.22
N ARG A 197 1.07 5.69 -31.97
CA ARG A 197 2.01 4.66 -31.48
C ARG A 197 3.40 5.25 -31.22
N MET A 198 3.92 6.08 -32.11
CA MET A 198 5.19 6.79 -31.90
C MET A 198 5.16 7.69 -30.66
N ASN A 199 4.06 8.42 -30.42
CA ASN A 199 3.91 9.24 -29.22
C ASN A 199 3.89 8.39 -27.94
N ILE A 200 3.32 7.18 -27.99
CA ILE A 200 3.34 6.24 -26.87
C ILE A 200 4.77 5.75 -26.59
N TYR A 201 5.55 5.37 -27.61
CA TYR A 201 6.95 4.98 -27.40
C TYR A 201 7.81 6.14 -26.90
N LEU A 202 7.62 7.36 -27.42
CA LEU A 202 8.31 8.54 -26.93
C LEU A 202 7.97 8.86 -25.47
N ALA A 203 6.70 8.71 -25.06
CA ALA A 203 6.29 8.87 -23.67
C ALA A 203 6.91 7.80 -22.76
N LEU A 204 6.92 6.53 -23.18
CA LEU A 204 7.58 5.44 -22.46
C LEU A 204 9.09 5.68 -22.32
N MET A 205 9.73 6.17 -23.38
CA MET A 205 11.16 6.53 -23.38
C MET A 205 11.47 7.68 -22.41
N ALA A 206 10.60 8.70 -22.34
CA ALA A 206 10.76 9.81 -21.39
C ALA A 206 10.63 9.33 -19.94
N ILE A 207 9.63 8.49 -19.64
CA ILE A 207 9.44 7.89 -18.32
C ILE A 207 10.64 7.01 -17.96
N LEU A 208 11.09 6.15 -18.87
CA LEU A 208 12.22 5.25 -18.61
C LEU A 208 13.53 6.03 -18.41
N SER A 209 13.77 7.08 -19.19
CA SER A 209 14.93 7.97 -19.02
C SER A 209 14.92 8.66 -17.65
N LEU A 210 13.75 9.12 -17.20
CA LEU A 210 13.59 9.71 -15.86
C LEU A 210 13.84 8.67 -14.76
N THR A 211 13.36 7.43 -14.94
CA THR A 211 13.61 6.35 -13.97
C THR A 211 15.08 5.96 -13.87
N ILE A 212 15.80 5.93 -14.99
CA ILE A 212 17.25 5.67 -15.03
C ILE A 212 18.02 6.80 -14.37
N ALA A 213 17.70 8.06 -14.69
CA ALA A 213 18.30 9.23 -14.04
C ALA A 213 18.06 9.22 -12.51
N ASN A 214 16.84 8.90 -12.06
CA ASN A 214 16.55 8.81 -10.64
C ASN A 214 17.31 7.66 -9.95
N ALA A 215 17.40 6.49 -10.60
CA ALA A 215 18.14 5.33 -10.08
C ALA A 215 19.68 5.53 -10.06
N VAL A 216 20.22 6.39 -10.92
CA VAL A 216 21.67 6.67 -10.99
C VAL A 216 22.06 7.84 -10.10
N PHE A 217 21.23 8.89 -10.01
CA PHE A 217 21.60 10.14 -9.33
C PHE A 217 20.96 10.31 -7.95
N ALA A 218 19.78 9.74 -7.67
CA ALA A 218 19.05 10.00 -6.42
C ALA A 218 19.27 8.96 -5.32
N THR A 219 19.81 7.77 -5.65
CA THR A 219 20.03 6.70 -4.67
C THR A 219 21.53 6.47 -4.42
N PRO A 220 22.00 6.49 -3.16
CA PRO A 220 23.43 6.30 -2.83
C PRO A 220 23.92 4.86 -3.01
N GLU A 221 23.03 3.88 -3.09
CA GLU A 221 23.33 2.48 -3.39
C GLU A 221 22.81 2.13 -4.80
N VAL A 222 23.63 2.40 -5.81
CA VAL A 222 23.27 2.14 -7.21
C VAL A 222 23.35 0.64 -7.47
N GLU A 223 22.19 -0.01 -7.57
CA GLU A 223 22.09 -1.40 -8.04
C GLU A 223 22.34 -1.47 -9.55
N TRP A 224 23.61 -1.51 -9.96
CA TRP A 224 24.04 -1.59 -11.36
C TRP A 224 23.36 -2.70 -12.16
N ARG A 225 22.95 -3.79 -11.51
CA ARG A 225 22.18 -4.88 -12.13
C ARG A 225 20.78 -4.43 -12.59
N LYS A 226 20.10 -3.60 -11.81
CA LYS A 226 18.79 -3.02 -12.17
C LYS A 226 18.94 -1.95 -13.23
N VAL A 227 19.98 -1.11 -13.12
CA VAL A 227 20.28 -0.08 -14.13
C VAL A 227 20.63 -0.72 -15.48
N ALA A 228 21.43 -1.80 -15.48
CA ALA A 228 21.75 -2.54 -16.70
C ALA A 228 20.52 -3.21 -17.33
N ALA A 229 19.64 -3.79 -16.52
CA ALA A 229 18.39 -4.37 -17.00
C ALA A 229 17.47 -3.30 -17.63
N LEU A 230 17.33 -2.14 -16.99
CA LEU A 230 16.57 -1.00 -17.54
C LEU A 230 17.21 -0.43 -18.81
N GLY A 231 18.54 -0.38 -18.86
CA GLY A 231 19.29 0.02 -20.05
C GLY A 231 19.07 -0.89 -21.25
N LEU A 232 19.02 -2.22 -21.05
CA LEU A 232 18.71 -3.17 -22.12
C LEU A 232 17.28 -2.98 -22.68
N ILE A 233 16.31 -2.73 -21.80
CA ILE A 233 14.93 -2.44 -22.20
C ILE A 233 14.85 -1.12 -22.97
N PHE A 234 15.60 -0.10 -22.55
CA PHE A 234 15.69 1.18 -23.27
C PHE A 234 16.24 1.01 -24.69
N ILE A 235 17.30 0.23 -24.86
CA ILE A 235 17.89 -0.06 -26.17
C ILE A 235 16.88 -0.79 -27.07
N GLY A 236 16.10 -1.72 -26.51
CA GLY A 236 15.00 -2.39 -27.22
C GLY A 236 13.93 -1.41 -27.72
N LEU A 237 13.53 -0.45 -26.89
CA LEU A 237 12.56 0.59 -27.27
C LEU A 237 13.11 1.54 -28.35
N VAL A 238 14.39 1.90 -28.28
CA VAL A 238 15.05 2.69 -29.34
C VAL A 238 15.01 1.93 -30.68
N ALA A 239 15.30 0.63 -30.66
CA ALA A 239 15.23 -0.19 -31.86
C ALA A 239 13.80 -0.29 -32.44
N GLN A 240 12.77 -0.36 -31.57
CA GLN A 240 11.37 -0.31 -32.01
C GLN A 240 11.00 1.03 -32.66
N VAL A 241 11.47 2.15 -32.10
CA VAL A 241 11.24 3.49 -32.67
C VAL A 241 11.95 3.65 -34.03
N ILE A 242 13.19 3.17 -34.17
CA ILE A 242 13.93 3.21 -35.44
C ILE A 242 13.23 2.34 -36.49
N TYR A 243 12.82 1.12 -36.13
CA TYR A 243 12.08 0.24 -37.04
C TYR A 243 10.76 0.86 -37.53
N GLU A 244 10.04 1.55 -36.64
CA GLU A 244 8.82 2.26 -37.01
C GLU A 244 9.08 3.53 -37.85
N GLN A 245 10.23 4.19 -37.67
CA GLN A 245 10.67 5.30 -38.53
C GLN A 245 11.08 4.81 -39.92
N ASP A 246 11.78 3.68 -40.04
CA ASP A 246 12.23 3.12 -41.32
C ASP A 246 11.07 2.57 -42.17
N ILE A 247 9.97 2.15 -41.53
CA ILE A 247 8.71 1.79 -42.20
C ILE A 247 7.94 3.02 -42.69
N SER A 248 8.23 4.21 -42.17
CA SER A 248 7.71 5.46 -42.71
C SER A 248 8.53 5.85 -43.96
N PRO A 249 7.91 6.02 -45.14
CA PRO A 249 8.65 6.38 -46.34
C PRO A 249 9.40 7.71 -46.13
N PRO A 250 10.63 7.86 -46.66
CA PRO A 250 11.43 9.04 -46.46
C PRO A 250 10.67 10.26 -46.99
N ALA A 251 10.53 11.29 -46.15
CA ALA A 251 10.18 12.61 -46.63
C ALA A 251 11.23 12.97 -47.69
N ALA A 252 10.77 13.23 -48.91
CA ALA A 252 11.63 13.58 -50.03
C ALA A 252 12.52 14.77 -49.67
N ASP A 253 13.79 14.49 -49.37
CA ASP A 253 14.84 15.48 -49.25
C ASP A 253 15.03 16.16 -50.61
N LYS A 254 14.67 17.44 -50.67
CA LYS A 254 15.17 18.33 -51.71
C LYS A 254 16.58 18.73 -51.32
N ASN A 255 17.57 18.00 -51.83
CA ASN A 255 18.88 18.56 -52.14
C ASN A 255 19.68 17.57 -52.99
N GLU A 256 19.74 17.81 -54.30
CA GLU A 256 20.91 17.43 -55.08
C GLU A 256 21.24 18.55 -56.06
N LYS A 257 22.45 19.09 -55.89
CA LYS A 257 23.13 20.00 -56.81
C LYS A 257 23.40 19.28 -58.12
N ARG A 258 23.36 20.00 -59.24
CA ARG A 258 24.25 19.69 -60.38
C ARG A 258 24.84 20.99 -60.92
N GLU A 259 26.15 21.07 -60.76
CA GLU A 259 27.05 21.84 -61.61
C GLU A 259 26.99 21.25 -63.02
N GLU A 260 26.76 22.10 -64.02
CA GLU A 260 27.48 22.21 -65.29
C GLU A 260 27.31 23.63 -65.83
#